data_AF-A0A8J2J2W7-F1
#
_entry.id   AF-A0A8J2J2W7-F1
#
_cell.length_a   1.000
_cell.length_b   1.000
_cell.length_c   1.000
_cell.angle_alpha   90.00
_cell.angle_beta   90.00
_cell.angle_gamma   90.00
#
_symmetry.space_group_name_H-M   'P 1'
#
loop_
_entity.id
_entity.type
_entity.pdbx_description
1 polymer ?
#
loop_
_entity_poly.entity_id
_entity_poly.type
_entity_poly.pdbx_seq_one_letter_code
_entity_poly.pdbx_strand_id
1 'polypeptide(L)'
;HPKSNVTLPVMTIDEITTVINAWIDELKKLGAKYTWVAIFENKGAIMGCSNPHPHCQMWASSFLPSDPRIKDINQRKYFEKHGEPLLMHYA
;
A
#
# COMPACT_ATOMS: atom_id res chain seq x y z
N HIS A 1 -4.32 -16.45 -9.22
CA HIS A 1 -3.53 -16.85 -10.40
C HIS A 1 -2.91 -18.23 -10.13
N PRO A 2 -3.05 -19.24 -11.01
CA PRO A 2 -2.61 -20.61 -10.71
C PRO A 2 -1.12 -20.85 -11.06
N LYS A 3 -0.26 -19.82 -10.98
CA LYS A 3 1.19 -19.96 -11.15
C LYS A 3 1.88 -19.50 -9.89
N SER A 4 2.51 -20.45 -9.20
CA SER A 4 3.17 -20.28 -7.90
C SER A 4 4.46 -19.46 -7.94
N ASN A 5 4.92 -19.03 -9.12
CA ASN A 5 6.26 -18.47 -9.34
C ASN A 5 6.26 -17.05 -9.96
N VAL A 6 5.17 -16.28 -9.89
CA VAL A 6 5.08 -14.97 -10.58
C VAL A 6 4.97 -13.81 -9.59
N THR A 7 6.11 -13.25 -9.17
CA THR A 7 6.13 -12.04 -8.33
C THR A 7 5.87 -10.78 -9.18
N LEU A 8 5.38 -9.68 -8.57
CA LEU A 8 5.11 -8.41 -9.27
C LEU A 8 6.19 -8.00 -10.30
N PRO A 9 7.51 -8.12 -10.03
CA PRO A 9 8.56 -7.77 -10.99
C PRO A 9 8.63 -8.60 -12.29
N VAL A 10 7.98 -9.76 -12.35
CA VAL A 10 7.99 -10.66 -13.52
C VAL A 10 6.62 -10.81 -14.17
N MET A 11 5.63 -10.04 -13.71
CA MET A 11 4.29 -9.96 -14.30
C MET A 11 4.31 -9.04 -15.52
N THR A 12 3.46 -9.33 -16.50
CA THR A 12 3.14 -8.38 -17.58
C THR A 12 2.42 -7.15 -17.03
N ILE A 13 2.42 -6.05 -17.78
CA ILE A 13 1.71 -4.83 -17.38
C ILE A 13 0.22 -5.11 -17.13
N ASP A 14 -0.43 -5.90 -17.99
CA ASP A 14 -1.86 -6.25 -17.85
C ASP A 14 -2.14 -7.06 -16.57
N GLU A 15 -1.24 -7.99 -16.23
CA GLU A 15 -1.32 -8.74 -14.97
C GLU A 15 -1.12 -7.82 -13.76
N ILE A 16 -0.18 -6.86 -13.82
CA ILE A 16 0.03 -5.86 -12.75
C ILE A 16 -1.21 -4.97 -12.61
N THR A 17 -1.79 -4.49 -13.71
CA THR A 17 -3.02 -3.70 -13.71
C THR A 17 -4.17 -4.46 -13.07
N THR A 18 -4.29 -5.76 -13.33
CA THR A 18 -5.28 -6.63 -12.69
C THR A 18 -5.10 -6.66 -11.16
N VAL A 19 -3.86 -6.76 -10.67
CA VAL A 19 -3.56 -6.72 -9.23
C VAL A 19 -3.90 -5.35 -8.64
N ILE A 20 -3.52 -4.26 -9.29
CA ILE A 20 -3.82 -2.89 -8.82
C ILE A 20 -5.34 -2.66 -8.74
N ASN A 21 -6.11 -3.13 -9.73
CA ASN A 21 -7.57 -3.04 -9.68
C ASN A 21 -8.15 -3.81 -8.49
N ALA A 22 -7.66 -5.01 -8.21
CA ALA A 22 -8.07 -5.78 -7.05
C ALA A 22 -7.74 -5.05 -5.72
N TRP A 23 -6.58 -4.41 -5.62
CA TRP A 23 -6.22 -3.57 -4.47
C TRP A 23 -7.16 -2.38 -4.29
N ILE A 24 -7.50 -1.68 -5.37
CA ILE A 24 -8.42 -0.54 -5.33
C ILE A 24 -9.79 -0.98 -4.82
N ASP A 25 -10.31 -2.10 -5.32
CA ASP A 25 -11.62 -2.61 -4.90
C ASP A 25 -11.66 -3.00 -3.44
N GLU A 26 -10.61 -3.68 -2.95
CA GLU A 26 -10.54 -4.10 -1.56
C GLU A 26 -10.29 -2.91 -0.61
N LEU A 27 -9.47 -1.95 -1.04
CA LEU A 27 -9.25 -0.69 -0.32
C LEU A 27 -10.57 0.08 -0.14
N LYS A 28 -11.40 0.18 -1.18
CA LYS A 28 -12.71 0.86 -1.09
C LYS A 28 -13.64 0.16 -0.09
N LYS A 29 -13.69 -1.18 -0.12
CA LYS A 29 -14.54 -1.96 0.80
C LYS A 29 -14.11 -1.80 2.26
N LEU A 30 -12.80 -1.89 2.53
CA LEU A 30 -12.27 -1.78 3.88
C LEU A 30 -12.27 -0.32 4.37
N GLY A 31 -11.95 0.64 3.50
CA GLY A 31 -11.94 2.08 3.82
C GLY A 31 -13.33 2.63 4.16
N ALA A 32 -14.41 1.97 3.75
CA ALA A 32 -15.76 2.31 4.20
C ALA A 32 -16.03 1.94 5.68
N LYS A 33 -15.19 1.08 6.28
CA LYS A 33 -15.38 0.53 7.64
C LYS A 33 -14.27 0.89 8.61
N TYR A 34 -13.05 1.13 8.11
CA TYR A 34 -11.85 1.31 8.90
C TYR A 34 -11.19 2.66 8.60
N THR A 35 -10.62 3.27 9.63
CA THR A 35 -9.92 4.56 9.55
C THR A 35 -8.67 4.51 8.69
N TRP A 36 -7.99 3.37 8.68
CA TRP A 36 -6.75 3.18 7.92
C TRP A 36 -6.67 1.79 7.31
N VAL A 37 -6.19 1.72 6.08
CA VAL A 37 -5.93 0.47 5.36
C VAL A 37 -4.52 0.55 4.77
N ALA A 38 -3.66 -0.38 5.17
CA ALA A 38 -2.30 -0.50 4.66
C ALA A 38 -2.21 -1.70 3.72
N ILE A 39 -1.78 -1.47 2.48
CA ILE A 39 -1.44 -2.51 1.51
C ILE A 39 0.07 -2.64 1.50
N PHE A 40 0.60 -3.86 1.67
CA PHE A 40 2.04 -4.12 1.64
C PHE A 40 2.34 -5.52 1.13
N GLU A 41 3.56 -5.72 0.64
CA GLU A 41 4.09 -7.02 0.22
C GLU A 41 5.33 -7.31 1.07
N ASN A 42 5.34 -8.47 1.73
CA ASN A 42 6.58 -9.01 2.26
C ASN A 42 7.14 -9.93 1.19
N LYS A 43 8.39 -9.72 0.78
CA LYS A 43 9.06 -10.55 -0.23
C LYS A 43 10.32 -11.19 0.35
N GLY A 44 10.35 -12.53 0.33
CA GLY A 44 11.51 -13.34 0.68
C GLY A 44 11.50 -13.89 2.12
N ALA A 45 12.15 -15.03 2.30
CA ALA A 45 12.22 -15.73 3.60
C ALA A 45 12.89 -14.89 4.71
N ILE A 46 13.84 -14.03 4.33
CA ILE A 46 14.52 -13.09 5.26
C ILE A 46 13.53 -12.08 5.85
N MET A 47 12.44 -11.76 5.13
CA MET A 47 11.40 -10.82 5.58
C MET A 47 10.21 -11.53 6.25
N GLY A 48 10.35 -12.81 6.62
CA GLY A 48 9.32 -13.55 7.35
C GLY A 48 8.22 -14.21 6.49
N CYS A 49 8.44 -14.37 5.18
CA CYS A 49 7.49 -15.10 4.32
C CYS A 49 7.48 -16.61 4.61
N SER A 50 6.36 -17.12 5.12
CA SER A 50 6.12 -18.56 5.32
C SER A 50 5.57 -19.29 4.09
N ASN A 51 5.11 -18.55 3.07
CA ASN A 51 4.60 -19.09 1.80
C ASN A 51 5.35 -18.47 0.61
N PRO A 52 5.99 -19.26 -0.27
CA PRO A 52 6.70 -18.75 -1.45
C PRO A 52 5.77 -18.19 -2.53
N HIS A 53 4.44 -18.39 -2.41
CA HIS A 53 3.49 -17.84 -3.35
C HIS A 53 3.49 -16.29 -3.32
N PRO A 54 3.57 -15.62 -4.48
CA PRO A 54 3.48 -14.16 -4.57
C PRO A 54 2.13 -13.68 -4.02
N HIS A 55 2.17 -12.94 -2.91
CA HIS A 55 0.97 -12.38 -2.29
C HIS A 55 1.27 -11.04 -1.63
N CYS A 56 0.31 -10.14 -1.70
CA CYS A 56 0.25 -8.98 -0.83
C CYS A 56 -0.56 -9.29 0.42
N GLN A 57 -0.46 -8.42 1.41
CA GLN A 57 -1.33 -8.39 2.58
C GLN A 57 -1.97 -7.02 2.69
N MET A 58 -3.15 -6.99 3.31
CA MET A 58 -3.85 -5.76 3.65
C MET A 58 -4.22 -5.78 5.12
N TRP A 59 -3.79 -4.76 5.86
CA TRP A 59 -4.17 -4.57 7.26
C TRP A 59 -5.09 -3.37 7.38
N ALA A 60 -6.25 -3.56 8.02
CA ALA A 60 -7.21 -2.52 8.29
C ALA A 60 -7.30 -2.26 9.80
N SER A 61 -7.28 -0.98 10.20
CA SER A 61 -7.36 -0.57 11.61
C SER A 61 -8.38 0.53 11.83
N SER A 62 -9.07 0.47 12.97
CA SER A 62 -10.01 1.52 13.41
C SER A 62 -9.32 2.79 13.91
N PHE A 63 -7.99 2.79 14.01
CA PHE A 63 -7.16 3.93 14.39
C PHE A 63 -6.12 4.21 13.31
N LEU A 64 -5.56 5.43 13.31
CA LEU A 64 -4.45 5.82 12.46
C LEU A 64 -3.11 5.40 13.09
N PRO A 65 -2.33 4.49 12.46
CA PRO A 65 -1.04 4.05 13.00
C PRO A 65 0.00 5.18 13.08
N SER A 66 1.10 4.94 13.80
CA SER A 66 2.13 5.96 14.08
C SER A 66 2.77 6.54 12.82
N ASP A 67 3.20 5.71 11.87
CA ASP A 67 3.86 6.17 10.64
C ASP A 67 2.96 7.05 9.77
N PRO A 68 1.73 6.63 9.38
CA PRO A 68 0.84 7.49 8.60
C PRO A 68 0.42 8.74 9.37
N ARG A 69 0.29 8.68 10.70
CA ARG A 69 0.05 9.88 11.54
C ARG A 69 1.18 10.89 11.46
N ILE A 70 2.44 10.44 11.56
CA ILE A 70 3.62 11.32 11.44
C ILE A 70 3.68 11.94 10.04
N LYS A 71 3.40 11.15 8.99
CA LYS A 71 3.37 11.62 7.60
C LYS A 71 2.26 12.64 7.36
N ASP A 72 1.05 12.43 7.89
CA ASP A 72 -0.07 13.39 7.81
C ASP A 72 0.31 14.74 8.44
N ILE A 73 0.86 14.71 9.67
CA ILE A 73 1.28 15.91 10.40
C ILE A 73 2.34 16.70 9.61
N ASN A 74 3.38 16.04 9.10
CA ASN A 74 4.47 16.73 8.41
C ASN A 74 4.04 17.28 7.04
N GLN A 75 3.22 16.54 6.29
CA GLN A 75 2.68 17.04 5.02
C GLN A 75 1.78 18.25 5.24
N ARG A 76 0.92 18.23 6.27
CA ARG A 76 0.05 19.36 6.61
C ARG A 76 0.86 20.59 7.02
N LYS A 77 1.83 20.43 7.93
CA LYS A 77 2.71 21.53 8.36
C LYS A 77 3.45 22.18 7.19
N TYR A 78 3.92 21.35 6.24
CA TYR A 78 4.60 21.86 5.06
C TYR A 78 3.63 22.64 4.17
N PHE A 79 2.45 22.09 3.90
CA PHE A 79 1.42 22.76 3.09
C PHE A 79 0.99 24.10 3.70
N GLU A 80 0.76 24.15 5.02
CA GLU A 80 0.41 25.39 5.73
C GLU A 80 1.48 26.48 5.60
N LYS A 81 2.77 26.09 5.51
CA LYS A 81 3.89 27.02 5.41
C LYS A 81 4.19 27.44 3.96
N HIS A 82 4.05 26.52 3.01
CA HIS A 82 4.55 26.69 1.64
C HIS A 82 3.44 26.85 0.59
N GLY A 83 2.19 26.54 0.93
CA GLY A 83 1.05 26.57 0.00
C GLY A 83 1.04 25.45 -1.03
N GLU A 84 1.99 24.51 -0.94
CA GLU A 84 2.16 23.40 -1.89
C GLU A 84 2.37 22.07 -1.14
N PRO A 85 1.82 20.93 -1.62
CA PRO A 85 2.04 19.64 -0.99
C PRO A 85 3.52 19.24 -1.03
N LEU A 86 4.06 18.79 0.12
CA LEU A 86 5.48 18.46 0.30
C LEU A 86 6.03 17.55 -0.81
N LEU A 87 5.33 16.47 -1.12
CA LEU A 87 5.81 15.49 -2.09
C LEU A 87 5.68 15.96 -3.55
N MET A 88 4.81 16.94 -3.83
CA MET A 88 4.70 17.53 -5.17
C MET A 88 5.85 18.49 -5.43
N HIS A 89 6.22 19.30 -4.43
CA HIS A 89 7.38 20.18 -4.53
C HIS A 89 8.69 19.36 -4.62
N TYR A 90 8.77 18.21 -3.96
CA TYR A 90 9.97 17.37 -4.04
C TYR A 90 10.19 16.69 -5.40
N ALA A 91 9.11 16.45 -6.16
CA ALA A 91 9.10 15.59 -7.35
C ALA A 91 9.81 16.16 -8.58
#